data_AF-A0A679HZN9-F1
#
_entry.id   AF-A0A679HZN9-F1
#
_cell.length_a   1.000
_cell.length_b   1.000
_cell.length_c   1.000
_cell.angle_alpha   90.00
_cell.angle_beta   90.00
_cell.angle_gamma   90.00
#
_symmetry.space_group_name_H-M   'P 1'
#
loop_
_entity.id
_entity.type
_entity.pdbx_description
1 polymer ?
#
loop_
_entity_poly.entity_id
_entity_poly.type
_entity_poly.pdbx_seq_one_letter_code
_entity_poly.pdbx_strand_id
1 'polypeptide(L)'
;MVPDTFLSSPFCLHDRDSQKWFRPASGQFQITYKHGASHHDYQPDFVAETTDCIYMLEPKAKNEMTSPDVLAKKEAAVLWCSRATAHALSNGGKPWKYVLIPHDVIAENMTLTGLVKQYSIT
;
A
#
# COMPACT_ATOMS: atom_id res chain seq x y z
N MET A 1 -4.92 29.82 10.82
CA MET A 1 -4.33 29.66 9.47
C MET A 1 -3.53 28.37 9.52
N VAL A 2 -4.06 27.32 8.85
CA VAL A 2 -3.71 25.87 8.84
C VAL A 2 -3.52 25.16 10.20
N PRO A 3 -4.34 24.12 10.52
CA PRO A 3 -4.40 23.54 11.85
C PRO A 3 -3.35 22.43 12.10
N ASP A 4 -2.97 22.31 13.37
CA ASP A 4 -2.19 21.23 13.97
C ASP A 4 -2.82 19.83 13.77
N THR A 5 -2.53 19.19 12.64
CA THR A 5 -2.78 17.75 12.45
C THR A 5 -1.52 17.05 11.94
N PHE A 6 -0.44 17.13 12.72
CA PHE A 6 0.78 16.30 12.52
C PHE A 6 1.05 15.39 13.73
N LEU A 7 0.01 14.98 14.45
CA LEU A 7 0.15 14.01 15.53
C LEU A 7 -0.70 12.77 15.26
N SER A 8 -0.01 11.63 15.25
CA SER A 8 -0.52 10.26 15.38
C SER A 8 -0.78 9.48 14.08
N SER A 9 0.23 9.29 13.25
CA SER A 9 0.30 8.10 12.37
C SER A 9 1.61 7.37 12.69
N PRO A 10 1.60 6.11 13.16
CA PRO A 10 2.82 5.34 13.45
C PRO A 10 3.69 5.10 12.19
N PHE A 11 3.18 5.48 11.03
CA PHE A 11 3.85 5.42 9.74
C PHE A 11 4.41 6.81 9.38
N CYS A 12 5.49 7.24 10.04
CA CYS A 12 6.31 8.34 9.52
C CYS A 12 7.27 7.73 8.50
N LEU A 13 6.80 7.55 7.25
CA LEU A 13 7.70 7.31 6.13
C LEU A 13 8.65 8.51 6.06
N HIS A 14 9.87 8.32 6.55
CA HIS A 14 10.86 9.40 6.53
C HIS A 14 11.11 9.83 5.08
N ASP A 15 11.15 11.14 4.89
CA ASP A 15 11.29 11.89 3.62
C ASP A 15 12.51 11.51 2.75
N ARG A 16 13.39 10.63 3.25
CA ARG A 16 14.63 10.23 2.55
C ARG A 16 14.41 9.16 1.47
N ASP A 17 13.41 8.29 1.63
CA ASP A 17 13.22 7.14 0.73
C ASP A 17 12.01 7.27 -0.20
N SER A 18 10.97 8.03 0.19
CA SER A 18 9.80 8.31 -0.65
C SER A 18 9.81 9.75 -1.11
N GLN A 19 9.68 9.99 -2.41
CA GLN A 19 9.56 11.34 -2.98
C GLN A 19 8.21 11.97 -2.64
N LYS A 20 7.15 11.14 -2.60
CA LYS A 20 5.77 11.57 -2.30
C LYS A 20 5.04 10.41 -1.64
N TRP A 21 4.12 10.71 -0.74
CA TRP A 21 3.16 9.73 -0.24
C TRP A 21 1.80 10.39 -0.01
N PHE A 22 0.74 9.59 -0.08
CA PHE A 22 -0.60 10.03 0.28
C PHE A 22 -1.45 8.87 0.78
N ARG A 23 -2.47 9.18 1.58
CA ARG A 23 -3.59 8.27 1.83
C ARG A 23 -4.63 8.48 0.74
N PRO A 24 -5.00 7.45 -0.03
CA PRO A 24 -6.02 7.59 -1.06
C PRO A 24 -7.35 8.08 -0.50
N ALA A 25 -8.13 8.78 -1.32
CA ALA A 25 -9.53 9.06 -1.03
C ALA A 25 -10.43 7.87 -1.43
N SER A 26 -11.60 7.77 -0.79
CA SER A 26 -12.59 6.75 -1.15
C SER A 26 -12.98 6.86 -2.61
N GLY A 27 -13.01 5.73 -3.32
CA GLY A 27 -13.31 5.64 -4.75
C GLY A 27 -12.18 6.09 -5.70
N GLN A 28 -11.05 6.58 -5.18
CA GLN A 28 -9.90 6.96 -6.02
C GLN A 28 -9.27 5.75 -6.73
N PHE A 29 -9.33 4.58 -6.09
CA PHE A 29 -8.97 3.30 -6.69
C PHE A 29 -10.23 2.49 -6.96
N GLN A 30 -10.31 1.94 -8.16
CA GLN A 30 -11.38 1.02 -8.57
C GLN A 30 -10.91 -0.42 -8.33
N ILE A 31 -10.76 -0.80 -7.07
CA ILE A 31 -10.36 -2.16 -6.66
C ILE A 31 -11.54 -2.80 -5.94
N THR A 32 -11.95 -3.97 -6.43
CA THR A 32 -12.99 -4.77 -5.78
C THR A 32 -12.47 -6.16 -5.50
N TYR A 33 -12.92 -6.76 -4.41
CA TYR A 33 -12.61 -8.13 -4.02
C TYR A 33 -13.89 -8.85 -3.59
N LYS A 34 -13.83 -10.18 -3.62
CA LYS A 34 -14.91 -11.04 -3.15
C LYS A 34 -14.59 -11.54 -1.76
N HIS A 35 -15.57 -11.47 -0.87
CA HIS A 35 -15.50 -12.12 0.44
C HIS A 35 -16.84 -12.81 0.69
N GLY A 36 -16.82 -14.15 0.75
CA GLY A 36 -18.05 -14.95 0.72
C GLY A 36 -18.84 -14.72 -0.57
N ALA A 37 -20.14 -14.45 -0.45
CA ALA A 37 -21.03 -14.17 -1.60
C ALA A 37 -21.07 -12.69 -2.01
N SER A 38 -20.35 -11.81 -1.30
CA SER A 38 -20.44 -10.36 -1.44
C SER A 38 -19.21 -9.78 -2.16
N HIS A 39 -19.44 -8.70 -2.91
CA HIS A 39 -18.39 -7.86 -3.48
C HIS A 39 -18.17 -6.64 -2.58
N HIS A 40 -16.91 -6.31 -2.36
CA HIS A 40 -16.50 -5.20 -1.51
C HIS A 40 -15.48 -4.32 -2.24
N ASP A 41 -15.55 -3.03 -1.97
CA ASP A 41 -14.53 -2.08 -2.41
C ASP A 41 -13.32 -2.16 -1.49
N TYR A 42 -12.14 -2.08 -2.08
CA TYR A 42 -10.87 -2.03 -1.38
C TYR A 42 -10.18 -0.69 -1.60
N GLN A 43 -9.81 -0.06 -0.49
CA GLN A 43 -9.02 1.15 -0.47
C GLN A 43 -7.74 0.87 0.32
N PRO A 44 -6.56 0.96 -0.31
CA PRO A 44 -5.31 0.77 0.40
C PRO A 44 -5.05 1.93 1.35
N ASP A 45 -4.37 1.66 2.47
CA ASP A 45 -4.09 2.67 3.49
C ASP A 45 -3.16 3.78 2.97
N PHE A 46 -2.09 3.42 2.24
CA PHE A 46 -1.12 4.38 1.73
C PHE A 46 -0.64 4.07 0.31
N VAL A 47 -0.23 5.12 -0.39
CA VAL A 47 0.55 5.04 -1.62
C VAL A 47 1.81 5.87 -1.46
N ALA A 48 2.96 5.31 -1.80
CA ALA A 48 4.25 5.98 -1.74
C ALA A 48 4.99 5.86 -3.08
N GLU A 49 5.51 6.96 -3.58
CA GLU A 49 6.33 7.01 -4.79
C GLU A 49 7.81 7.13 -4.40
N THR A 50 8.64 6.34 -5.07
CA THR A 50 10.11 6.42 -5.03
C THR A 50 10.64 6.76 -6.42
N THR A 51 11.96 6.90 -6.57
CA THR A 51 12.59 7.13 -7.88
C THR A 51 12.23 6.05 -8.90
N ASP A 52 12.11 4.79 -8.47
CA ASP A 52 12.00 3.65 -9.39
C ASP A 52 10.64 2.94 -9.37
N CYS A 53 9.81 3.17 -8.35
CA CYS A 53 8.58 2.39 -8.15
C CYS A 53 7.53 3.16 -7.35
N ILE A 54 6.26 2.84 -7.60
CA ILE A 54 5.12 3.28 -6.78
C ILE A 54 4.63 2.09 -5.96
N TYR A 55 4.50 2.28 -4.65
CA TYR A 55 4.10 1.26 -3.70
C TYR A 55 2.70 1.52 -3.18
N MET A 56 1.86 0.50 -3.23
CA MET A 56 0.59 0.42 -2.52
C MET A 56 0.83 -0.34 -1.21
N LEU A 57 0.70 0.34 -0.09
CA LEU A 57 1.09 -0.16 1.23
C LEU A 57 -0.15 -0.38 2.09
N GLU A 58 -0.21 -1.56 2.71
CA GLU A 58 -1.31 -1.96 3.60
C GLU A 58 -0.73 -2.51 4.90
N PRO A 59 -0.67 -1.71 5.97
CA PRO A 59 -0.43 -2.21 7.30
C PRO A 59 -1.56 -3.15 7.77
N LYS A 60 -1.21 -4.21 8.49
CA LYS A 60 -2.21 -5.13 9.06
C LYS A 60 -1.77 -5.72 10.38
N ALA A 61 -2.74 -6.03 11.24
CA ALA A 61 -2.46 -6.69 12.49
C ALA A 61 -1.81 -8.06 12.23
N LYS A 62 -0.77 -8.41 12.99
CA LYS A 62 0.02 -9.64 12.75
C LYS A 62 -0.84 -10.90 12.75
N ASN A 63 -1.82 -10.95 13.65
CA ASN A 63 -2.77 -12.05 13.79
C ASN A 63 -3.80 -12.14 12.65
N GLU A 64 -3.93 -11.10 11.83
CA GLU A 64 -4.88 -11.04 10.71
C GLU A 64 -4.23 -11.30 9.34
N MET A 65 -2.89 -11.40 9.28
CA MET A 65 -2.11 -11.54 8.05
C MET A 65 -2.54 -12.73 7.16
N THR A 66 -3.13 -13.75 7.76
CA THR A 66 -3.63 -14.96 7.08
C THR A 66 -5.15 -15.06 7.08
N SER A 67 -5.86 -14.02 7.52
CA SER A 67 -7.32 -14.04 7.52
C SER A 67 -7.86 -14.04 6.08
N PRO A 68 -8.99 -14.71 5.80
CA PRO A 68 -9.52 -14.79 4.45
C PRO A 68 -9.85 -13.42 3.83
N ASP A 69 -10.25 -12.45 4.64
CA ASP A 69 -10.49 -11.06 4.19
C ASP A 69 -9.19 -10.38 3.74
N VAL A 70 -8.13 -10.44 4.55
CA VAL A 70 -6.82 -9.86 4.22
C VAL A 70 -6.22 -10.51 2.99
N LEU A 71 -6.35 -11.83 2.84
CA LEU A 71 -5.88 -12.55 1.66
C LEU A 71 -6.66 -12.14 0.40
N ALA A 72 -7.98 -11.99 0.48
CA ALA A 72 -8.79 -11.54 -0.66
C ALA A 72 -8.46 -10.11 -1.10
N LYS A 73 -8.24 -9.20 -0.15
CA LYS A 73 -7.76 -7.83 -0.43
C LYS A 73 -6.38 -7.83 -1.08
N LYS A 74 -5.45 -8.61 -0.53
CA LYS A 74 -4.10 -8.80 -1.08
C LYS A 74 -4.16 -9.26 -2.53
N GLU A 75 -4.96 -10.28 -2.85
CA GLU A 75 -5.08 -10.80 -4.22
C GLU A 75 -5.59 -9.73 -5.19
N ALA A 76 -6.62 -8.98 -4.78
CA ALA A 76 -7.16 -7.88 -5.58
C ALA A 76 -6.14 -6.75 -5.78
N ALA A 77 -5.38 -6.41 -4.74
CA ALA A 77 -4.34 -5.38 -4.78
C ALA A 77 -3.17 -5.78 -5.70
N VAL A 78 -2.69 -7.02 -5.61
CA VAL A 78 -1.62 -7.55 -6.48
C VAL A 78 -2.06 -7.52 -7.94
N LEU A 79 -3.28 -8.00 -8.23
CA LEU A 79 -3.83 -7.96 -9.59
C LEU A 79 -3.94 -6.53 -10.11
N TRP A 80 -4.38 -5.59 -9.27
CA TRP A 80 -4.47 -4.19 -9.64
C TRP A 80 -3.08 -3.60 -9.92
N CYS A 81 -2.09 -3.82 -9.06
CA CYS A 81 -0.71 -3.35 -9.24
C CYS A 81 -0.08 -3.93 -10.53
N SER A 82 -0.37 -5.18 -10.87
CA SER A 82 0.08 -5.78 -12.13
C SER A 82 -0.49 -5.04 -13.34
N ARG A 83 -1.80 -4.76 -13.35
CA ARG A 83 -2.46 -4.00 -14.43
C ARG A 83 -1.95 -2.56 -14.50
N ALA A 84 -1.81 -1.90 -13.35
CA ALA A 84 -1.29 -0.54 -13.25
C ALA A 84 0.16 -0.47 -13.74
N THR A 85 0.98 -1.48 -13.44
CA THR A 85 2.35 -1.61 -13.97
C THR A 85 2.35 -1.72 -15.48
N ALA A 86 1.56 -2.64 -16.04
CA ALA A 86 1.49 -2.83 -17.49
C ALA A 86 1.10 -1.52 -18.21
N HIS A 87 0.10 -0.81 -17.68
CA HIS A 87 -0.32 0.48 -18.22
C HIS A 87 0.72 1.59 -18.01
N ALA A 88 1.33 1.69 -16.83
CA ALA A 88 2.30 2.73 -16.54
C ALA A 88 3.55 2.56 -17.42
N LEU A 89 4.08 1.35 -17.54
CA LEU A 89 5.27 1.06 -18.36
C LEU A 89 5.02 1.33 -19.84
N SER A 90 3.82 1.07 -20.36
CA SER A 90 3.49 1.43 -21.75
C SER A 90 3.49 2.94 -22.02
N ASN A 91 3.48 3.75 -20.95
CA ASN A 91 3.46 5.22 -21.01
C ASN A 91 4.72 5.84 -20.40
N GLY A 92 5.80 5.08 -20.22
CA GLY A 92 7.06 5.58 -19.64
C GLY A 92 6.99 5.91 -18.14
N GLY A 93 5.94 5.44 -17.46
CA GLY A 93 5.76 5.57 -16.02
C GLY A 93 6.52 4.51 -15.21
N LYS A 94 6.31 4.53 -13.90
CA LYS A 94 6.96 3.61 -12.95
C LYS A 94 6.11 2.35 -12.70
N PRO A 95 6.73 1.19 -12.43
CA PRO A 95 6.02 0.01 -11.99
C PRO A 95 5.35 0.22 -10.64
N TRP A 96 4.27 -0.53 -10.40
CA TRP A 96 3.51 -0.57 -9.16
C TRP A 96 3.75 -1.87 -8.40
N LYS A 97 3.89 -1.80 -7.09
CA LYS A 97 4.03 -2.98 -6.22
C LYS A 97 3.15 -2.89 -5.00
N TYR A 98 2.59 -4.03 -4.60
CA TYR A 98 1.82 -4.15 -3.38
C TYR A 98 2.69 -4.66 -2.22
N VAL A 99 2.53 -4.08 -1.03
CA VAL A 99 3.29 -4.42 0.17
C VAL A 99 2.32 -4.56 1.34
N LEU A 100 2.22 -5.77 1.90
CA LEU A 100 1.39 -6.07 3.08
C LEU A 100 2.28 -6.14 4.31
N ILE A 101 2.15 -5.17 5.21
CA ILE A 101 3.12 -4.94 6.29
C ILE A 101 2.51 -5.32 7.64
N PRO A 102 3.08 -6.28 8.39
CA PRO A 102 2.68 -6.50 9.78
C PRO A 102 2.91 -5.23 10.61
N HIS A 103 1.89 -4.75 11.31
CA HIS A 103 1.99 -3.50 12.07
C HIS A 103 3.06 -3.50 13.18
N ASP A 104 3.44 -4.67 13.69
CA ASP A 104 4.39 -4.87 14.79
C ASP A 104 5.84 -4.70 14.33
N VAL A 105 6.08 -4.71 13.03
CA VAL A 105 7.42 -4.48 12.44
C VAL A 105 7.64 -3.02 12.04
N ILE A 106 6.62 -2.18 12.16
CA ILE A 106 6.71 -0.73 11.92
C ILE A 106 7.31 -0.10 13.18
N ALA A 107 8.61 -0.27 13.37
CA ALA A 107 9.38 0.46 14.36
C ALA A 107 9.82 1.83 13.79
N GLU A 108 10.08 2.80 14.66
CA GLU A 108 10.43 4.20 14.30
C GLU A 108 11.68 4.31 13.40
N ASN A 109 12.46 3.25 13.23
CA ASN A 109 13.70 3.23 12.46
C ASN A 109 13.63 2.43 11.13
N MET A 110 12.45 1.98 10.70
CA MET A 110 12.31 1.21 9.46
C MET A 110 12.20 2.10 8.22
N THR A 111 12.96 1.77 7.18
CA THR A 111 12.91 2.45 5.87
C THR A 111 11.90 1.83 4.94
N LEU A 112 11.34 2.61 4.01
CA LEU A 112 10.43 2.09 2.98
C LEU A 112 11.11 0.98 2.17
N THR A 113 12.37 1.18 1.81
CA THR A 113 13.18 0.19 1.08
C THR A 113 13.32 -1.12 1.86
N GLY A 114 13.55 -1.05 3.18
CA GLY A 114 13.63 -2.23 4.05
C GLY A 114 12.30 -2.99 4.11
N LEU A 115 11.19 -2.27 4.29
CA LEU A 115 9.85 -2.84 4.32
C LEU A 115 9.47 -3.49 2.99
N VAL A 116 9.72 -2.81 1.87
CA VAL A 116 9.48 -3.36 0.52
C VAL A 116 10.28 -4.63 0.30
N LYS A 117 11.58 -4.63 0.65
CA LYS A 117 12.44 -5.81 0.44
C LYS A 117 11.90 -7.04 1.19
N GLN A 118 11.29 -6.84 2.35
CA GLN A 118 10.83 -7.93 3.20
C GLN A 118 9.38 -8.34 2.92
N TYR A 119 8.51 -7.41 2.52
CA TYR A 119 7.07 -7.61 2.48
C TYR A 119 6.42 -7.34 1.12
N SER A 120 7.19 -7.02 0.08
CA SER A 120 6.64 -6.90 -1.28
C SER A 120 6.10 -8.25 -1.74
N ILE A 121 4.88 -8.23 -2.25
CA ILE A 121 4.21 -9.40 -2.81
C ILE A 121 4.30 -9.32 -4.33
N THR A 122 4.61 -10.45 -4.96
CA THR A 122 4.72 -10.57 -6.43
C THR A 122 3.51 -11.30 -6.97
#